data_AF-S8EDJ3-F1
#
_entry.id   AF-S8EDJ3-F1
#
_cell.length_a   1.000
_cell.length_b   1.000
_cell.length_c   1.000
_cell.angle_alpha   90.00
_cell.angle_beta   90.00
_cell.angle_gamma   90.00
#
_symmetry.space_group_name_H-M   'P 1'
#
loop_
_entity.id
_entity.type
_entity.pdbx_description
1 polymer ?
#
loop_
_entity_poly.entity_id
_entity_poly.type
_entity_poly.pdbx_seq_one_letter_code
_entity_poly.pdbx_strand_id
1 'polypeptide(L)' 'RKMAASYRELEARRNRARDLEKVYLEMELQKELQKKGRKRKLRESELVTPSTGSVFKWRQERKR' A
#
# COMPACT_ATOMS: atom_id res chain seq x y z
N ARG A 1 -37.75 -4.24 -6.49
CA ARG A 1 -36.82 -5.37 -6.21
C ARG A 1 -35.52 -5.34 -7.04
N LYS A 2 -35.54 -5.07 -8.36
CA LYS A 2 -34.32 -5.04 -9.21
C LYS A 2 -33.27 -3.98 -8.80
N MET A 3 -33.70 -2.78 -8.39
CA MET A 3 -32.81 -1.71 -7.92
C MET A 3 -32.00 -2.09 -6.67
N ALA A 4 -32.64 -2.68 -5.65
CA ALA A 4 -31.95 -3.10 -4.43
C ALA A 4 -30.87 -4.16 -4.70
N ALA A 5 -31.12 -5.08 -5.63
CA ALA A 5 -30.11 -6.06 -6.06
C ALA A 5 -28.93 -5.38 -6.78
N SER A 6 -29.21 -4.40 -7.66
CA SER A 6 -28.18 -3.63 -8.37
C SER A 6 -27.29 -2.83 -7.42
N TYR A 7 -27.85 -2.17 -6.40
CA TYR A 7 -27.06 -1.45 -5.40
C TYR A 7 -26.15 -2.37 -4.58
N ARG A 8 -26.65 -3.54 -4.16
CA ARG A 8 -25.85 -4.55 -3.45
C ARG A 8 -24.70 -5.07 -4.32
N GLU A 9 -24.97 -5.31 -5.60
CA GLU A 9 -23.94 -5.76 -6.54
C GLU A 9 -22.86 -4.68 -6.76
N LEU A 10 -23.26 -3.41 -6.88
CA LEU A 10 -22.35 -2.29 -6.99
C LEU A 10 -21.47 -2.17 -5.74
N GLU A 11 -22.07 -2.26 -4.56
CA GLU A 11 -21.33 -2.23 -3.29
C GLU A 11 -20.34 -3.40 -3.20
N ALA A 12 -20.76 -4.62 -3.54
CA ALA A 12 -19.89 -5.78 -3.56
C ALA A 12 -18.72 -5.61 -4.55
N ARG A 13 -18.96 -5.01 -5.73
CA ARG A 13 -17.88 -4.67 -6.69
C ARG A 13 -16.90 -3.65 -6.11
N ARG A 14 -17.41 -2.60 -5.47
CA ARG A 14 -16.56 -1.56 -4.84
C ARG A 14 -15.72 -2.14 -3.70
N ASN A 15 -16.28 -3.01 -2.89
CA ASN A 15 -15.56 -3.67 -1.80
C ASN A 15 -14.46 -4.57 -2.35
N ARG A 16 -14.76 -5.43 -3.34
CA ARG A 16 -13.74 -6.26 -4.00
C ARG A 16 -12.62 -5.44 -4.62
N ALA A 17 -12.94 -4.31 -5.26
CA ALA A 17 -11.93 -3.44 -5.84
C ALA A 17 -10.98 -2.87 -4.77
N ARG A 18 -11.53 -2.42 -3.63
CA ARG A 18 -10.74 -1.93 -2.48
C ARG A 18 -9.85 -3.01 -1.87
N ASP A 19 -10.37 -4.22 -1.73
CA ASP A 19 -9.60 -5.34 -1.19
C ASP A 19 -8.44 -5.72 -2.12
N LEU A 20 -8.68 -5.73 -3.43
CA LEU A 20 -7.65 -5.97 -4.44
C LEU A 20 -6.59 -4.85 -4.48
N GLU A 21 -7.01 -3.59 -4.36
CA GLU A 21 -6.11 -2.45 -4.26
C GLU A 21 -5.18 -2.60 -3.04
N LYS A 22 -5.73 -3.00 -1.89
CA LYS A 22 -4.94 -3.25 -0.67
C LYS A 22 -3.88 -4.34 -0.89
N VAL A 23 -4.27 -5.49 -1.45
CA VAL A 23 -3.33 -6.60 -1.73
C VAL A 23 -2.27 -6.20 -2.74
N TYR A 24 -2.66 -5.47 -3.78
CA TYR A 24 -1.73 -4.96 -4.78
C TYR A 24 -0.69 -4.02 -4.16
N LEU A 25 -1.13 -3.05 -3.35
CA LEU A 25 -0.24 -2.12 -2.67
C LEU A 25 0.72 -2.82 -1.70
N GLU A 26 0.24 -3.80 -0.94
CA GLU A 26 1.09 -4.61 -0.05
C GLU A 26 2.12 -5.42 -0.85
N MET A 27 1.69 -6.08 -1.93
CA MET A 27 2.58 -6.83 -2.81
C MET A 27 3.64 -5.92 -3.46
N GLU A 28 3.25 -4.75 -3.94
CA GLU A 28 4.16 -3.83 -4.63
C GLU A 28 5.17 -3.22 -3.65
N LEU A 29 4.74 -2.88 -2.43
CA LEU A 29 5.65 -2.49 -1.35
C LEU A 29 6.66 -3.60 -1.05
N GLN A 30 6.22 -4.85 -0.94
CA GLN A 30 7.12 -5.98 -0.68
C GLN A 30 8.15 -6.15 -1.81
N LYS A 31 7.73 -6.05 -3.07
CA LYS A 31 8.64 -6.08 -4.23
C LYS A 31 9.65 -4.93 -4.19
N GLU A 32 9.19 -3.71 -3.89
CA GLU A 32 10.06 -2.55 -3.74
C GLU A 32 11.12 -2.80 -2.66
N LEU A 33 10.71 -3.33 -1.51
CA LEU A 33 11.61 -3.71 -0.41
C LEU A 33 12.53 -4.89 -0.73
N GLN A 34 12.33 -5.64 -1.81
CA GLN A 34 13.28 -6.67 -2.24
C GLN A 34 14.35 -6.14 -3.21
N LYS A 35 14.20 -4.93 -3.75
CA LYS A 35 15.19 -4.32 -4.64
C LYS A 35 16.53 -4.08 -3.92
N LYS A 36 17.61 -4.11 -4.72
CA LYS A 36 18.97 -3.81 -4.27
C LYS A 36 19.10 -2.32 -3.92
N GLY A 37 19.83 -2.02 -2.86
CA GLY A 37 20.09 -0.67 -2.35
C GLY A 37 20.01 -0.63 -0.83
N ARG A 38 20.67 0.37 -0.21
CA ARG A 38 20.67 0.51 1.25
C ARG A 38 19.41 1.27 1.70
N LYS A 39 18.50 0.56 2.36
CA LYS A 39 17.28 1.12 2.97
C LYS A 39 17.26 0.94 4.49
N ARG A 40 16.53 1.81 5.18
CA ARG A 40 16.31 1.74 6.64
C ARG A 40 14.83 1.97 6.96
N LYS A 41 14.30 1.23 7.93
CA LYS A 41 12.98 1.48 8.54
C LYS A 41 13.02 2.77 9.36
N LEU A 42 12.08 3.68 9.11
CA LEU A 42 11.92 4.92 9.87
C LEU A 42 11.31 4.63 11.24
N ARG A 43 11.77 5.34 12.26
CA ARG A 43 11.12 5.38 13.58
C ARG A 43 9.92 6.33 13.52
N GLU A 44 9.00 6.16 14.46
CA GLU A 44 7.80 7.00 14.55
C GLU A 44 8.12 8.49 14.72
N SER A 45 9.19 8.82 15.48
CA SER A 45 9.67 10.20 15.64
C SER A 45 10.21 10.85 14.35
N GLU A 46 10.51 10.06 13.32
CA GLU A 46 11.02 10.53 12.04
C GLU A 46 9.88 10.72 11.01
N LEU A 47 8.64 10.34 11.36
CA LEU A 47 7.47 10.46 10.49
C LEU A 47 6.83 11.84 10.65
N VAL A 48 6.71 12.58 9.55
CA VAL A 48 5.97 13.86 9.50
C VAL A 48 4.47 13.61 9.57
N THR A 49 4.02 12.51 8.96
CA THR A 49 2.62 12.08 8.98
C THR A 49 2.55 10.72 9.66
N PRO A 50 1.69 10.56 10.69
CA PRO A 50 1.47 9.26 11.30
C PRO A 50 1.03 8.26 10.24
N SER A 51 1.72 7.12 10.20
CA SER A 51 1.38 5.99 9.33
C SER A 51 1.08 4.79 10.21
N THR A 52 0.02 4.05 9.89
CA THR A 52 -0.31 2.79 10.57
C THR A 52 0.65 1.65 10.23
N GLY A 53 1.52 1.86 9.23
CA GLY A 53 2.44 0.86 8.70
C GLY A 53 3.91 1.24 8.85
N SER A 54 4.78 0.23 8.67
CA SER A 54 6.23 0.44 8.65
C SER A 54 6.64 1.22 7.40
N VAL A 55 7.31 2.36 7.58
CA VAL A 55 7.82 3.19 6.46
C VAL A 55 9.32 2.97 6.30
N PHE A 56 9.79 2.89 5.05
CA PHE A 56 11.20 2.72 4.71
C PHE A 56 11.71 3.88 3.87
N LYS A 57 12.93 4.33 4.14
CA LYS A 57 13.63 5.35 3.35
C LYS A 57 14.87 4.74 2.70
N TRP A 58 15.01 4.93 1.38
CA TRP A 58 16.23 4.59 0.64
C TRP A 58 17.32 5.62 0.94
N ARG A 59 18.56 5.15 1.13
CA ARG A 59 19.72 6.04 1.13
C ARG A 59 19.95 6.53 -0.29
N GLN A 60 20.28 7.80 -0.42
CA GLN A 60 20.69 8.40 -1.68
C GLN A 60 22.11 7.90 -2.00
N GLU A 61 22.19 6.73 -2.63
CA GLU A 61 23.45 6.20 -3.18
C GLU A 61 23.48 6.52 -4.67
N ARG A 62 24.58 7.11 -5.16
CA ARG A 62 24.76 7.33 -6.60
C ARG A 62 24.94 5.97 -7.26
N LYS A 63 24.21 5.74 -8.35
CA LYS A 63 24.50 4.60 -9.23
C LYS A 63 25.94 4.76 -9.72
N ARG A 64 26.75 3.74 -9.49
CA ARG A 64 28.13 3.68 -9.97
C ARG A 64 28.15 3.08 -11.37
#